data_AF-A0AAU8PV24-F1
#
_entry.id   AF-A0AAU8PV24-F1
#
_cell.length_a   1.000
_cell.length_b   1.000
_cell.length_c   1.000
_cell.angle_alpha   90.00
_cell.angle_beta   90.00
_cell.angle_gamma   90.00
#
_symmetry.space_group_name_H-M   'P 1'
#
loop_
_entity.id
_entity.type
_entity.pdbx_description
1 polymer ?
#
loop_
_entity_poly.entity_id
_entity_poly.type
_entity_poly.pdbx_seq_one_letter_code
_entity_poly.pdbx_strand_id
1 'polypeptide(L)' 'MGRRRGGLMSDRLKYELAEELGVADLVRREGWGSVSSRNCGNLVRLAIERAERAMMQGQ' A
#
# COMPACT_ATOMS: atom_id res chain seq x y z
N MET A 1 -0.33 -18.51 20.17
CA MET A 1 -0.18 -18.64 18.70
C MET A 1 -0.91 -17.46 18.04
N GLY A 2 -0.21 -16.34 17.86
CA GLY A 2 -0.80 -15.08 17.40
C GLY A 2 -1.34 -15.21 15.98
N ARG A 3 -2.61 -14.81 15.78
CA ARG A 3 -3.28 -14.86 14.48
C ARG A 3 -2.39 -14.26 13.41
N ARG A 4 -2.06 -15.05 12.39
CA ARG A 4 -1.48 -14.59 11.12
C ARG A 4 -2.51 -13.69 10.44
N ARG A 5 -2.63 -12.43 10.90
CA ARG A 5 -3.40 -11.40 10.21
C ARG A 5 -2.58 -10.98 9.01
N GLY A 6 -2.68 -11.72 7.91
CA GLY A 6 -2.31 -11.16 6.61
C GLY A 6 -3.08 -9.84 6.48
N GLY A 7 -2.38 -8.73 6.33
CA GLY A 7 -3.03 -7.43 6.16
C GLY A 7 -4.00 -7.47 4.98
N LEU A 8 -4.94 -6.51 4.93
CA LEU A 8 -5.88 -6.35 3.81
C LEU A 8 -5.17 -6.29 2.44
N MET A 9 -3.91 -5.88 2.44
CA MET A 9 -3.06 -5.75 1.28
C MET A 9 -1.87 -6.71 1.38
N SER A 10 -1.57 -7.40 0.28
CA SER A 10 -0.33 -8.15 0.14
C SER A 10 0.87 -7.21 0.22
N ASP A 11 2.02 -7.71 0.68
CA ASP A 11 3.22 -6.87 0.77
C ASP A 11 3.66 -6.38 -0.62
N ARG A 12 3.48 -7.22 -1.66
CA ARG A 12 3.68 -6.80 -3.05
C ARG A 12 2.86 -5.57 -3.41
N LEU A 13 1.55 -5.58 -3.14
CA LEU A 13 0.68 -4.45 -3.44
C LEU A 13 1.11 -3.19 -2.68
N LYS A 14 1.51 -3.33 -1.41
CA LYS A 14 2.01 -2.18 -0.64
C LYS A 14 3.25 -1.56 -1.30
N TYR A 15 4.23 -2.38 -1.72
CA TYR A 15 5.43 -1.88 -2.39
C TYR A 15 5.13 -1.23 -3.74
N GLU A 16 4.25 -1.82 -4.56
CA GLU A 16 3.83 -1.22 -5.84
C GLU A 16 3.22 0.18 -5.62
N LEU A 17 2.33 0.32 -4.64
CA LEU A 17 1.72 1.61 -4.31
C LEU A 17 2.72 2.61 -3.70
N ALA A 18 3.71 2.11 -2.94
CA ALA A 18 4.79 2.95 -2.44
C ALA A 18 5.69 3.46 -3.57
N GLU A 19 5.88 2.69 -4.64
CA GLU A 19 6.60 3.13 -5.83
C GLU A 19 5.82 4.22 -6.57
N GLU A 20 4.51 4.05 -6.75
CA GLU A 20 3.65 5.07 -7.35
C GLU A 20 3.61 6.38 -6.54
N LEU A 21 3.70 6.29 -5.21
CA LEU A 21 3.75 7.45 -4.33
C LEU A 21 5.16 8.03 -4.13
N GLY A 22 6.20 7.40 -4.68
CA GLY A 22 7.59 7.85 -4.51
C GLY A 22 8.15 7.67 -3.10
N VAL A 23 7.56 6.80 -2.28
CA VAL A 23 8.02 6.50 -0.90
C VAL A 23 8.73 5.15 -0.79
N ALA A 24 8.84 4.40 -1.88
CA ALA A 24 9.44 3.06 -1.87
C ALA A 24 10.88 3.04 -1.36
N ASP A 25 11.71 4.00 -1.75
CA ASP A 25 13.10 4.09 -1.25
C ASP A 25 13.17 4.29 0.26
N LEU A 26 12.29 5.14 0.80
CA LEU A 26 12.20 5.38 2.24
C LEU A 26 11.76 4.11 2.97
N VAL A 27 10.74 3.42 2.45
CA VAL A 27 10.27 2.15 3.03
C VAL A 27 11.36 1.08 2.98
N ARG A 28 12.13 0.98 1.89
CA ARG A 28 13.21 0.00 1.76
C ARG A 28 14.36 0.26 2.73
N ARG A 29 14.68 1.54 3.00
CA ARG A 29 15.80 1.93 3.86
C ARG A 29 15.44 1.93 5.34
N GLU A 30 14.26 2.42 5.68
CA GLU A 30 13.87 2.75 7.06
C GLU A 30 12.60 2.02 7.52
N GLY A 31 11.90 1.35 6.60
CA GLY A 31 10.66 0.63 6.87
C GLY A 31 9.41 1.51 6.77
N TRP A 32 8.25 0.91 6.98
CA TRP A 32 6.96 1.62 6.92
C TRP A 32 6.77 2.65 8.05
N GLY A 33 7.51 2.53 9.14
CA GLY A 33 7.42 3.44 10.29
C GLY A 33 7.93 4.85 10.02
N SER A 34 8.80 5.03 9.01
CA SER A 34 9.32 6.34 8.61
C SER A 34 8.43 7.07 7.61
N VAL A 35 7.43 6.39 7.03
CA VAL A 35 6.49 7.00 6.09
C VAL A 35 5.56 7.93 6.85
N SER A 36 5.44 9.18 6.38
CA SER A 36 4.54 10.15 7.01
C SER A 36 3.09 9.65 7.02
N SER A 37 2.33 10.01 8.06
CA SER A 37 0.91 9.65 8.17
C SER A 37 0.09 10.09 6.94
N ARG A 38 0.47 11.21 6.32
CA ARG A 38 -0.13 11.71 5.08
C ARG A 38 0.10 10.73 3.92
N ASN A 39 1.32 10.25 3.75
CA ASN A 39 1.65 9.31 2.68
C ASN A 39 1.02 7.93 2.91
N CYS A 40 0.91 7.49 4.17
CA CYS A 40 0.13 6.29 4.51
C CYS A 40 -1.35 6.44 4.12
N GLY A 41 -1.96 7.60 4.39
CA GLY A 41 -3.33 7.89 3.95
C GLY A 41 -3.48 7.92 2.43
N ASN A 42 -2.53 8.53 1.73
CA ASN A 42 -2.50 8.54 0.26
C ASN A 42 -2.36 7.11 -0.31
N LEU A 43 -1.59 6.24 0.34
CA LEU A 43 -1.41 4.84 -0.08
C LEU A 43 -2.71 4.06 -0.01
N VAL A 44 -3.47 4.21 1.08
CA VAL A 44 -4.77 3.55 1.23
C VAL A 44 -5.77 4.11 0.21
N ARG A 45 -5.79 5.43 0.01
CA ARG A 45 -6.63 6.06 -1.02
C ARG A 45 -6.33 5.52 -2.41
N LEU A 46 -5.05 5.46 -2.79
CA LEU A 46 -4.62 4.95 -4.09
C LEU A 46 -4.99 3.47 -4.26
N ALA A 47 -4.87 2.67 -3.19
CA ALA A 47 -5.29 1.26 -3.20
C ALA A 47 -6.79 1.11 -3.49
N ILE A 48 -7.63 1.93 -2.86
CA ILE A 48 -9.09 1.92 -3.06
C ILE A 48 -9.41 2.36 -4.48
N GLU A 49 -8.84 3.47 -4.95
CA GLU A 49 -9.06 3.96 -6.32
C GLU A 49 -8.66 2.90 -7.37
N ARG A 50 -7.55 2.18 -7.14
CA ARG A 50 -7.11 1.08 -8.01
C ARG A 50 -8.07 -0.11 -7.96
N ALA A 51 -8.57 -0.47 -6.79
CA ALA A 51 -9.56 -1.53 -6.63
C ALA A 51 -10.89 -1.20 -7.32
N GLU A 52 -11.40 0.02 -7.16
CA GLU A 52 -12.60 0.49 -7.85
C GLU A 52 -12.43 0.44 -9.37
N ARG A 53 -11.29 0.91 -9.89
CA ARG A 53 -10.98 0.81 -11.33
C ARG A 53 -10.93 -0.64 -11.80
N ALA A 54 -10.28 -1.53 -11.06
CA ALA A 54 -10.21 -2.95 -11.41
C ALA A 54 -11.60 -3.62 -11.43
N MET A 55 -12.48 -3.26 -10.48
CA MET A 55 -13.87 -3.75 -10.46
C MET A 55 -14.70 -3.21 -11.63
N MET A 56 -14.53 -1.93 -11.99
CA MET A 56 -15.19 -1.34 -13.16
C MET A 56 -14.69 -1.92 -14.48
N GLN A 57 -13.43 -2.34 -14.54
CA GLN A 57 -12.81 -2.92 -15.73
C GLN A 57 -13.15 -4.39 -15.97
N GLY A 58 -13.87 -5.03 -15.05
CA GLY A 58 -14.56 -6.30 -15.28
C GLY A 58 -13.64 -7.52 -15.39
N GLN A 59 -13.77 -8.39 -14.39
CA GLN A 59 -13.45 -9.81 -14.51
C GLN A 59 -14.46 -10.51 -15.42
#